data_AF-A0A380D824-F1
#
_entry.id   AF-A0A380D824-F1
#
_cell.length_a   1.000
_cell.length_b   1.000
_cell.length_c   1.000
_cell.angle_alpha   90.00
_cell.angle_beta   90.00
_cell.angle_gamma   90.00
#
_symmetry.space_group_name_H-M   'P 1'
#
loop_
_entity.id
_entity.type
_entity.pdbx_description
1 polymer ?
#
loop_
_entity_poly.entity_id
_entity_poly.type
_entity_poly.pdbx_seq_one_letter_code
_entity_poly.pdbx_strand_id
1 'polypeptide(L)'
;MSGNIGANPVNNVTSIIRPDNNVYFNELDSKFKTVRRFLPDLLSRIHFEGNASAKTLIEALCWIEVNLKKKKTDNDAPREIINKPWQQHVIRKDGSIDFHAYTFCALKELQLALKKRDIYVNPSWRYAEPRAG
;
A
#
# COMPACT_ATOMS: atom_id res chain seq x y z
N MET A 1 -44.78 -25.31 -31.68
CA MET A 1 -43.30 -25.49 -31.76
C MET A 1 -42.68 -24.36 -30.95
N SER A 2 -42.56 -24.49 -29.62
CA SER A 2 -41.35 -24.88 -28.86
C SER A 2 -40.04 -24.20 -29.30
N GLY A 3 -39.65 -23.12 -28.62
CA GLY A 3 -38.72 -23.14 -27.47
C GLY A 3 -37.22 -23.50 -27.66
N ASN A 4 -36.37 -22.62 -27.09
CA ASN A 4 -34.95 -22.72 -26.64
C ASN A 4 -33.79 -22.64 -27.66
N ILE A 5 -32.95 -21.58 -27.64
CA ILE A 5 -31.77 -21.23 -26.79
C ILE A 5 -30.53 -22.10 -27.07
N GLY A 6 -29.42 -21.47 -27.47
CA GLY A 6 -28.10 -22.10 -27.53
C GLY A 6 -26.95 -21.16 -27.87
N ALA A 7 -26.49 -20.41 -26.87
CA ALA A 7 -25.11 -19.98 -26.60
C ALA A 7 -24.22 -19.47 -27.76
N ASN A 8 -23.95 -18.15 -27.78
CA ASN A 8 -22.66 -17.64 -28.24
C ASN A 8 -21.81 -17.31 -26.99
N PRO A 9 -20.58 -17.86 -26.87
CA PRO A 9 -19.73 -17.62 -25.71
C PRO A 9 -19.24 -16.16 -25.74
N VAL A 10 -19.67 -15.40 -24.73
CA VAL A 10 -19.06 -14.13 -24.35
C VAL A 10 -17.67 -14.42 -23.79
N ASN A 11 -16.69 -14.51 -24.69
CA ASN A 11 -15.28 -14.40 -24.32
C ASN A 11 -15.01 -12.94 -23.96
N ASN A 12 -15.43 -12.56 -22.76
CA ASN A 12 -15.13 -11.28 -22.15
C ASN A 12 -13.62 -11.23 -21.89
N VAL A 13 -12.91 -10.67 -22.86
CA VAL A 13 -11.52 -10.26 -22.74
C VAL A 13 -11.46 -9.28 -21.56
N THR A 14 -11.05 -9.77 -20.39
CA THR A 14 -10.59 -8.96 -19.26
C THR A 14 -9.26 -8.30 -19.63
N SER A 15 -9.29 -7.45 -20.65
CA SER A 15 -8.32 -6.38 -20.78
C SER A 15 -8.90 -5.24 -19.95
N ILE A 16 -8.57 -5.23 -18.66
CA ILE A 16 -8.69 -4.02 -17.86
C ILE A 16 -7.73 -3.05 -18.52
N ILE A 17 -8.26 -2.24 -19.44
CA ILE A 17 -7.59 -1.10 -20.03
C ILE A 17 -7.22 -0.24 -18.83
N ARG A 18 -5.98 -0.38 -18.36
CA ARG A 18 -5.41 0.53 -17.38
C ARG A 18 -5.37 1.86 -18.11
N PRO A 19 -6.14 2.89 -17.69
CA PRO A 19 -5.94 4.23 -18.24
C PRO A 19 -4.46 4.58 -18.10
N ASP A 20 -3.94 5.43 -19.00
CA ASP A 20 -2.53 5.87 -18.97
C ASP A 20 -2.05 5.99 -17.52
N ASN A 21 -0.96 5.30 -17.15
CA ASN A 21 -0.52 5.13 -15.76
C ASN A 21 -0.57 6.42 -14.92
N ASN A 22 -0.44 7.57 -15.58
CA ASN A 22 -0.52 8.91 -15.01
C ASN A 22 -1.91 9.30 -14.49
N VAL A 23 -3.01 8.90 -15.16
CA VAL A 23 -4.39 9.19 -14.74
C VAL A 23 -4.70 8.50 -13.42
N TYR A 24 -4.30 7.23 -13.28
CA TYR A 24 -4.45 6.47 -12.05
C TYR A 24 -3.66 7.09 -10.89
N PHE A 25 -2.44 7.58 -11.16
CA PHE A 25 -1.63 8.25 -10.16
C PHE A 25 -2.23 9.59 -9.71
N ASN A 26 -2.76 10.40 -10.62
CA ASN A 26 -3.39 11.68 -10.29
C ASN A 26 -4.62 11.49 -9.38
N GLU A 27 -5.42 10.46 -9.63
CA GLU A 27 -6.52 10.11 -8.75
C GLU A 27 -6.05 9.66 -7.37
N LEU A 28 -4.99 8.84 -7.30
CA LEU A 28 -4.36 8.44 -6.03
C LEU A 28 -3.82 9.65 -5.26
N ASP A 29 -3.14 10.56 -5.95
CA ASP A 29 -2.58 11.77 -5.35
C ASP A 29 -3.66 12.64 -4.72
N SER A 30 -4.84 12.74 -5.36
CA SER A 30 -6.01 13.42 -4.78
C SER A 30 -6.45 12.82 -3.43
N LYS A 31 -6.22 11.52 -3.21
CA LYS A 31 -6.52 10.81 -1.96
C LYS A 31 -5.43 10.95 -0.92
N PHE A 32 -4.24 11.44 -1.27
CA PHE A 32 -3.11 11.54 -0.34
C PHE A 32 -3.44 12.40 0.89
N LYS A 33 -4.22 13.47 0.74
CA LYS A 33 -4.70 14.28 1.88
C LYS A 33 -5.49 13.47 2.90
N THR A 34 -6.26 12.48 2.44
CA THR A 34 -7.02 11.58 3.32
C THR A 34 -6.07 10.62 4.02
N VAL A 35 -5.16 9.99 3.26
CA VAL A 35 -4.12 9.10 3.80
C VAL A 35 -3.30 9.78 4.87
N ARG A 36 -2.79 10.99 4.59
CA ARG A 36 -1.98 11.78 5.51
C ARG A 36 -2.68 12.09 6.84
N ARG A 37 -4.02 12.08 6.87
CA ARG A 37 -4.79 12.38 8.08
C ARG A 37 -4.81 11.21 9.07
N PHE A 38 -4.94 9.97 8.58
CA PHE A 38 -5.06 8.79 9.45
C PHE A 38 -3.76 7.99 9.56
N LEU A 39 -2.87 8.06 8.56
CA LEU A 39 -1.68 7.23 8.50
C LEU A 39 -0.72 7.44 9.69
N PRO A 40 -0.46 8.68 10.17
CA PRO A 40 0.38 8.86 11.36
C PRO A 40 -0.19 8.17 12.61
N ASP A 41 -1.51 8.27 12.83
CA ASP A 41 -2.17 7.58 13.96
C ASP A 41 -2.12 6.06 13.80
N LEU A 42 -2.26 5.55 12.56
CA LEU A 42 -2.18 4.12 12.27
C LEU A 42 -0.80 3.57 12.61
N LEU A 43 0.26 4.20 12.09
CA LEU A 43 1.64 3.74 12.25
C LEU A 43 2.12 3.85 13.69
N SER A 44 1.72 4.91 14.40
CA SER A 44 2.11 5.10 15.80
C SER A 44 1.39 4.19 16.80
N ARG A 45 0.17 3.74 16.48
CA ARG A 45 -0.66 2.92 17.39
C ARG A 45 -0.52 1.43 17.12
N ILE A 46 -0.20 1.04 15.89
CA ILE A 46 -0.09 -0.36 15.49
C ILE A 46 1.37 -0.75 15.45
N HIS A 47 1.74 -1.71 16.31
CA HIS A 47 3.05 -2.33 16.23
C HIS A 47 3.04 -3.45 15.19
N PHE A 48 3.64 -3.17 14.03
CA PHE A 48 3.82 -4.15 12.97
C PHE A 48 5.06 -4.98 13.23
N GLU A 49 4.87 -6.30 13.31
CA GLU A 49 5.94 -7.29 13.33
C GLU A 49 5.78 -8.19 12.10
N GLY A 50 6.83 -8.93 11.76
CA GLY A 50 6.77 -9.80 10.59
C GLY A 50 7.98 -10.71 10.48
N ASN A 51 7.89 -11.63 9.52
CA ASN A 51 9.00 -12.52 9.19
C ASN A 51 10.14 -11.75 8.48
N ALA A 52 11.23 -12.46 8.16
CA ALA A 52 12.39 -11.85 7.48
C ALA A 52 12.03 -11.14 6.17
N SER A 53 11.01 -11.62 5.43
CA SER A 53 10.55 -11.03 4.17
C SER A 53 9.78 -9.71 4.36
N ALA A 54 9.26 -9.46 5.57
CA ALA A 54 8.56 -8.23 5.92
C ALA A 54 9.46 -7.11 6.44
N LYS A 55 10.72 -7.39 6.76
CA LYS A 55 11.63 -6.45 7.43
C LYS A 55 11.75 -5.11 6.69
N THR A 56 12.05 -5.15 5.40
CA THR A 56 12.21 -3.92 4.59
C THR A 56 10.92 -3.11 4.51
N LEU A 57 9.76 -3.78 4.57
CA LEU A 57 8.47 -3.11 4.58
C LEU A 57 8.20 -2.42 5.93
N ILE A 58 8.55 -3.05 7.04
CA ILE A 58 8.44 -2.43 8.37
C ILE A 58 9.36 -1.20 8.46
N GLU A 59 10.59 -1.30 7.95
CA GLU A 59 11.53 -0.16 7.87
C GLU A 59 10.96 0.98 7.02
N ALA A 60 10.34 0.66 5.88
CA ALA A 60 9.69 1.66 5.03
C ALA A 60 8.52 2.37 5.73
N LEU A 61 7.72 1.62 6.51
CA LEU A 61 6.62 2.17 7.29
C LEU A 61 7.11 3.12 8.39
N CYS A 62 8.18 2.74 9.10
CA CYS A 62 8.85 3.60 10.09
C CYS A 62 9.39 4.88 9.44
N TRP A 63 10.05 4.74 8.28
CA TRP A 63 10.56 5.89 7.53
C TRP A 63 9.42 6.84 7.12
N ILE A 64 8.28 6.32 6.65
CA ILE A 64 7.09 7.11 6.32
C ILE A 64 6.56 7.85 7.55
N GLU A 65 6.46 7.18 8.71
CA GLU A 65 5.99 7.79 9.96
C GLU A 65 6.82 9.03 10.34
N VAL A 66 8.15 8.90 10.29
CA VAL A 66 9.10 9.98 10.61
C VAL A 66 9.01 11.12 9.58
N ASN A 67 8.74 10.80 8.31
CA ASN A 67 8.76 11.78 7.22
C ASN A 67 7.40 12.44 6.93
N LEU A 68 6.28 11.87 7.41
CA LEU A 68 4.90 12.36 7.22
C LEU A 68 4.68 13.82 7.64
N LYS A 69 5.41 14.28 8.67
CA LYS A 69 5.31 15.63 9.23
C LYS A 69 6.41 16.58 8.74
N LYS A 70 7.43 16.07 8.04
CA LYS A 70 8.56 16.89 7.57
C LYS A 70 8.18 17.69 6.32
N LYS A 71 8.79 18.87 6.16
CA LYS A 71 8.68 19.67 4.92
C LYS A 71 9.53 19.09 3.78
N LYS A 72 10.66 18.46 4.12
CA LYS A 72 11.56 17.78 3.19
C LYS A 72 11.82 16.38 3.73
N THR A 73 11.66 15.38 2.88
CA THR A 73 11.90 13.99 3.24
C THR A 73 13.39 13.67 3.22
N ASP A 74 13.78 12.70 4.03
CA ASP A 74 15.13 12.15 4.01
C ASP A 74 15.39 11.39 2.69
N ASN A 75 16.66 11.10 2.35
CA ASN A 75 17.00 10.46 1.07
C ASN A 75 17.22 8.93 1.20
N ASP A 76 17.09 8.39 2.40
CA ASP A 76 17.42 7.03 2.81
C ASP A 76 16.22 6.07 2.83
N ALA A 77 15.13 6.41 2.14
CA ALA A 77 13.94 5.56 2.14
C ALA A 77 14.26 4.15 1.57
N PRO A 78 13.84 3.06 2.23
CA PRO A 78 14.09 1.70 1.75
C PRO A 78 13.50 1.45 0.36
N ARG A 79 14.36 1.17 -0.62
CA ARG A 79 13.96 1.06 -2.03
C ARG A 79 13.50 -0.33 -2.43
N GLU A 80 13.80 -1.36 -1.64
CA GLU A 80 13.55 -2.75 -2.00
C GLU A 80 12.05 -3.09 -2.05
N ILE A 81 11.20 -2.32 -1.36
CA ILE A 81 9.74 -2.45 -1.44
C ILE A 81 9.15 -1.93 -2.76
N ILE A 82 9.94 -1.19 -3.56
CA ILE A 82 9.45 -0.55 -4.78
C ILE A 82 9.42 -1.60 -5.90
N ASN A 83 8.22 -2.16 -6.14
CA ASN A 83 8.03 -3.11 -7.23
C ASN A 83 8.08 -2.43 -8.62
N LYS A 84 8.32 -3.21 -9.68
CA LYS A 84 8.48 -2.71 -11.07
C LYS A 84 7.35 -1.75 -11.51
N PRO A 85 6.06 -2.06 -11.27
CA PRO A 85 4.97 -1.12 -11.58
C PRO A 85 5.12 0.28 -10.95
N TRP A 86 5.61 0.35 -9.71
CA TRP A 86 5.75 1.60 -8.95
C TRP A 86 7.02 2.37 -9.26
N GLN A 87 8.08 1.74 -9.79
CA GLN A 87 9.38 2.38 -10.01
C GLN A 87 9.28 3.70 -10.78
N GLN A 88 8.50 3.74 -11.87
CA GLN A 88 8.33 4.95 -12.70
C GLN A 88 7.60 6.11 -11.99
N HIS A 89 6.85 5.81 -10.92
CA HIS A 89 6.09 6.79 -10.15
C HIS A 89 6.84 7.23 -8.89
N VAL A 90 7.54 6.29 -8.26
CA VAL A 90 8.25 6.51 -7.00
C VAL A 90 9.61 7.14 -7.23
N ILE A 91 10.33 6.72 -8.27
CA ILE A 91 11.66 7.24 -8.57
C ILE A 91 11.50 8.35 -9.61
N ARG A 92 11.78 9.57 -9.19
CA ARG A 92 11.80 10.74 -10.08
C ARG A 92 13.02 10.70 -11.00
N LYS A 93 12.99 11.51 -12.06
CA LYS A 93 14.10 11.60 -13.05
C LYS A 93 15.43 12.01 -12.43
N ASP A 94 15.41 12.76 -11.33
CA ASP A 94 16.59 13.19 -10.57
C ASP A 94 17.07 12.13 -9.55
N GLY A 95 16.44 10.95 -9.53
CA GLY A 95 16.74 9.88 -8.58
C GLY A 95 16.18 10.10 -7.16
N SER A 96 15.45 11.19 -6.94
CA SER A 96 14.73 11.45 -5.70
C SER A 96 13.46 10.59 -5.61
N ILE A 97 12.97 10.41 -4.38
CA ILE A 97 11.76 9.66 -4.13
C ILE A 97 10.55 10.60 -4.08
N ASP A 98 9.52 10.27 -4.84
CA ASP A 98 8.21 10.87 -4.68
C ASP A 98 7.52 10.29 -3.43
N PHE A 99 7.38 11.13 -2.40
CA PHE A 99 6.85 10.69 -1.11
C PHE A 99 5.42 10.16 -1.19
N HIS A 100 4.57 10.77 -2.03
CA HIS A 100 3.18 10.35 -2.16
C HIS A 100 3.12 8.98 -2.83
N ALA A 101 3.83 8.82 -3.95
CA ALA A 101 3.94 7.54 -4.64
C ALA A 101 4.53 6.44 -3.75
N TYR A 102 5.59 6.76 -3.01
CA TYR A 102 6.23 5.83 -2.09
C TYR A 102 5.28 5.38 -0.99
N THR A 103 4.51 6.31 -0.43
CA THR A 103 3.50 6.00 0.60
C THR A 103 2.45 5.03 0.07
N PHE A 104 1.91 5.26 -1.13
CA PHE A 104 0.94 4.35 -1.73
C PHE A 104 1.54 2.98 -2.09
N CYS A 105 2.79 2.95 -2.54
CA CYS A 105 3.53 1.71 -2.75
C CYS A 105 3.62 0.90 -1.45
N ALA A 106 4.08 1.53 -0.37
CA ALA A 106 4.21 0.89 0.95
C ALA A 106 2.85 0.40 1.49
N LEU A 107 1.78 1.18 1.34
CA LEU A 107 0.44 0.77 1.75
C LEU A 107 -0.08 -0.43 0.94
N LYS A 108 0.25 -0.49 -0.34
CA LYS A 108 -0.11 -1.62 -1.19
C LYS A 108 0.63 -2.89 -0.78
N GLU A 109 1.93 -2.78 -0.51
CA GLU A 109 2.75 -3.89 -0.03
C GLU A 109 2.31 -4.34 1.37
N LEU A 110 1.96 -3.41 2.27
CA LEU A 110 1.37 -3.72 3.58
C LEU A 110 0.08 -4.53 3.45
N GLN A 111 -0.82 -4.14 2.55
CA GLN A 111 -2.04 -4.90 2.27
C GLN A 111 -1.73 -6.34 1.82
N LEU A 112 -0.70 -6.52 0.98
CA LEU A 112 -0.29 -7.84 0.48
C LEU A 112 0.37 -8.69 1.59
N ALA A 113 1.27 -8.10 2.36
CA ALA A 113 1.97 -8.76 3.46
C ALA A 113 0.99 -9.21 4.56
N LEU A 114 -0.01 -8.40 4.89
CA LEU A 114 -1.09 -8.80 5.81
C LEU A 114 -1.91 -9.98 5.27
N LYS A 115 -2.23 -9.99 3.97
CA LYS A 115 -2.95 -11.10 3.33
C LYS A 115 -2.16 -12.41 3.35
N LYS A 116 -0.85 -12.32 3.12
CA LYS A 116 0.08 -13.46 3.16
C LYS A 116 0.43 -13.89 4.59
N ARG A 117 0.09 -13.07 5.59
CA ARG A 117 0.50 -13.23 6.99
C ARG A 117 2.01 -13.13 7.20
N ASP A 118 2.70 -12.43 6.29
CA ASP A 118 4.12 -12.10 6.42
C ASP A 118 4.33 -11.00 7.46
N ILE A 119 3.37 -10.07 7.54
CA ILE A 119 3.25 -9.07 8.61
C ILE A 119 2.05 -9.45 9.48
N TYR A 120 2.22 -9.32 10.79
CA TYR A 120 1.18 -9.43 11.79
C TYR A 120 1.28 -8.26 12.77
N VAL A 121 0.17 -7.98 13.44
CA VAL A 121 0.11 -6.98 14.49
C VAL A 121 0.30 -7.71 15.82
N ASN A 122 1.34 -7.35 16.57
CA ASN A 122 1.46 -7.86 17.93
C ASN A 122 0.26 -7.31 18.73
N PRO A 123 -0.56 -8.15 19.39
CA PRO A 123 -1.65 -7.64 20.19
C PRO A 123 -1.08 -6.71 21.26
N SER A 124 -1.33 -5.40 21.12
CA SER A 124 -1.30 -4.54 22.29
C SER A 124 -2.36 -5.12 23.22
N TRP A 125 -1.91 -5.72 24.32
CA TRP A 125 -2.66 -6.30 25.46
C TRP A 125 -4.03 -5.66 25.77
N ARG A 126 -4.26 -4.40 25.38
CA ARG A 126 -5.54 -3.68 25.44
C ARG A 126 -6.73 -4.31 24.69
N TYR A 127 -6.55 -5.37 23.90
CA TYR A 127 -7.67 -6.11 23.24
C TYR A 127 -7.77 -7.60 23.64
N ALA A 128 -6.92 -8.07 24.55
CA ALA A 128 -6.86 -9.49 24.92
C ALA A 128 -7.62 -9.85 26.21
N GLU A 129 -8.42 -8.95 26.79
CA GLU A 129 -9.23 -9.26 27.99
C GLU A 129 -10.75 -9.16 27.72
N PRO A 130 -11.42 -10.27 27.36
CA PRO A 130 -12.87 -10.36 27.33
C PRO A 130 -13.46 -10.97 28.62
N ARG A 131 -12.77 -10.95 29.78
CA ARG A 131 -13.27 -11.58 31.03
C ARG A 131 -12.88 -10.80 32.29
N ALA A 132 -13.49 -9.63 32.46
CA ALA A 132 -13.78 -9.11 33.80
C ALA A 132 -15.30 -9.10 33.95
N GLY A 133 -15.84 -10.27 34.27
CA GLY A 133 -17.24 -10.56 34.56
C GLY A 133 -17.32 -11.81 35.41
#